data_AF-A0A2D9FQG3-F1
#
_entry.id   AF-A0A2D9FQG3-F1
#
_cell.length_a   1.000
_cell.length_b   1.000
_cell.length_c   1.000
_cell.angle_alpha   90.00
_cell.angle_beta   90.00
_cell.angle_gamma   90.00
#
_symmetry.space_group_name_H-M   'P 1'
#
loop_
_entity.id
_entity.type
_entity.pdbx_description
1 polymer ?
#
loop_
_entity_poly.entity_id
_entity_poly.type
_entity_poly.pdbx_seq_one_letter_code
_entity_poly.pdbx_strand_id
1 'polypeptide(L)'
;MNIETALYWLQEMLTAVTVLCSPAMIGALVIGLSVAIFQAATSIQEMTLSYVPKMAVVVGVLFLMFGFMLQFAVDFTTRVFEYIPQIAQ
;
A
#
# COMPACT_ATOMS: atom_id res chain seq x y z
N MET A 1 5.31 30.49 -2.23
CA MET A 1 5.37 29.07 -2.64
C MET A 1 6.55 28.86 -3.59
N ASN A 2 7.62 28.22 -3.11
CA ASN A 2 8.80 27.93 -3.94
C ASN A 2 8.67 26.54 -4.57
N ILE A 3 9.28 26.33 -5.75
CA ILE A 3 9.24 25.06 -6.49
C ILE A 3 9.83 23.90 -5.65
N GLU A 4 10.85 24.19 -4.84
CA GLU A 4 11.49 23.22 -3.94
C GLU A 4 10.51 22.64 -2.92
N THR A 5 9.65 23.48 -2.35
CA THR A 5 8.59 23.07 -1.42
C THR A 5 7.58 22.14 -2.10
N ALA A 6 7.19 22.46 -3.33
CA ALA A 6 6.26 21.64 -4.08
C ALA A 6 6.85 20.25 -4.35
N LEU A 7 8.12 20.17 -4.76
CA LEU A 7 8.83 18.91 -4.98
C LEU A 7 8.96 18.09 -3.69
N TYR A 8 9.25 18.74 -2.56
CA TYR A 8 9.32 18.08 -1.26
C TYR A 8 8.01 17.38 -0.90
N TRP A 9 6.88 18.10 -0.98
CA TRP A 9 5.57 17.51 -0.68
C TRP A 9 5.18 16.40 -1.64
N LEU A 10 5.56 16.52 -2.91
CA LEU A 10 5.33 15.47 -3.91
C LEU A 10 6.11 14.19 -3.56
N GLN A 11 7.37 14.33 -3.14
CA GLN A 11 8.17 13.19 -2.68
C GLN A 11 7.60 12.57 -1.39
N GLU A 12 7.18 13.39 -0.43
CA GLU A 12 6.57 12.91 0.81
C GLU A 12 5.25 12.16 0.53
N MET A 13 4.43 12.66 -0.38
CA MET A 13 3.20 11.98 -0.83
C MET A 13 3.51 10.62 -1.47
N LEU A 14 4.48 10.55 -2.38
CA LEU A 14 4.88 9.29 -3.02
C LEU A 14 5.42 8.29 -2.02
N THR A 15 6.22 8.76 -1.05
CA THR A 15 6.75 7.94 0.04
C THR A 15 5.61 7.40 0.91
N ALA A 16 4.65 8.25 1.29
CA ALA A 16 3.49 7.84 2.06
C ALA A 16 2.67 6.76 1.36
N VAL A 17 2.32 6.97 0.09
CA VAL A 17 1.59 5.98 -0.72
C VAL A 17 2.37 4.66 -0.82
N THR A 18 3.68 4.73 -1.05
CA THR A 18 4.53 3.54 -1.15
C THR A 18 4.54 2.76 0.16
N VAL A 19 4.70 3.43 1.30
CA VAL A 19 4.69 2.80 2.63
C VAL A 19 3.33 2.15 2.91
N LEU A 20 2.21 2.84 2.63
CA LEU A 20 0.87 2.29 2.83
C LEU A 20 0.57 1.08 1.93
N CYS A 21 0.93 1.15 0.65
CA CYS A 21 0.62 0.08 -0.30
C CYS A 21 1.58 -1.12 -0.17
N SER A 22 2.83 -0.89 0.26
CA SER A 22 3.89 -1.91 0.25
C SER A 22 3.51 -3.25 0.90
N PRO A 23 2.90 -3.32 2.10
CA PRO A 23 2.74 -4.60 2.76
C PRO A 23 1.68 -5.46 2.07
N ALA A 24 0.56 -4.84 1.68
CA ALA A 24 -0.51 -5.53 0.96
C ALA A 24 -0.04 -5.99 -0.42
N MET A 25 0.73 -5.17 -1.14
CA MET A 25 1.25 -5.52 -2.46
C MET A 25 2.28 -6.65 -2.40
N ILE A 26 3.20 -6.62 -1.43
CA ILE A 26 4.19 -7.70 -1.23
C ILE A 26 3.47 -9.01 -0.89
N GLY A 27 2.50 -8.98 0.03
CA GLY A 27 1.70 -10.16 0.37
C GLY A 27 0.95 -10.73 -0.83
N ALA A 28 0.27 -9.87 -1.60
CA ALA A 28 -0.46 -10.25 -2.80
C ALA A 28 0.46 -10.80 -3.92
N LEU A 29 1.68 -10.29 -4.03
CA LEU A 29 2.67 -10.74 -5.01
C LEU A 29 3.21 -12.12 -4.66
N VAL A 30 3.61 -12.34 -3.40
CA VAL A 30 4.15 -13.63 -2.94
C VAL A 30 3.14 -14.75 -3.12
N ILE A 31 1.89 -14.52 -2.70
CA ILE A 31 0.84 -15.53 -2.84
C ILE A 31 0.42 -15.72 -4.31
N GLY A 32 0.33 -14.63 -5.07
CA GLY A 32 -0.01 -14.68 -6.50
C GLY A 32 1.01 -15.47 -7.30
N LEU A 33 2.30 -15.27 -7.03
CA LEU A 33 3.39 -16.02 -7.64
C LEU A 33 3.33 -17.50 -7.22
N SER A 34 3.14 -17.77 -5.93
CA SER A 34 3.06 -19.15 -5.41
C SER A 34 1.91 -19.92 -6.07
N VAL A 35 0.73 -19.32 -6.16
CA VAL A 35 -0.43 -19.94 -6.81
C VAL A 35 -0.21 -20.10 -8.31
N ALA A 36 0.40 -19.13 -8.99
CA ALA A 36 0.72 -19.23 -10.42
C ALA A 36 1.66 -20.41 -10.72
N ILE A 37 2.65 -20.65 -9.87
CA ILE A 37 3.54 -21.82 -10.00
C ILE A 37 2.76 -23.12 -9.79
N PHE A 38 1.88 -23.19 -8.79
CA PHE A 38 1.03 -24.35 -8.56
C PHE A 38 0.09 -24.64 -9.74
N GLN A 39 -0.53 -23.61 -10.31
CA GLN A 39 -1.38 -23.71 -11.49
C GLN A 39 -0.61 -24.21 -12.71
N ALA A 40 0.61 -23.70 -12.92
CA ALA A 40 1.48 -24.14 -14.01
C ALA A 40 1.94 -25.59 -13.83
N ALA A 41 2.34 -25.98 -12.62
CA ALA A 41 2.86 -27.32 -12.32
C ALA A 41 1.78 -28.42 -12.44
N THR A 42 0.52 -28.11 -12.15
CA THR A 42 -0.58 -29.08 -12.18
C THR A 42 -1.49 -28.95 -13.40
N SER A 43 -1.26 -27.95 -14.26
CA SER A 43 -2.13 -27.60 -15.41
C SER A 43 -3.59 -27.32 -15.02
N ILE A 44 -3.87 -27.01 -13.76
CA ILE A 44 -5.20 -26.64 -13.27
C ILE A 44 -5.39 -25.13 -13.48
N GLN A 45 -6.17 -24.77 -14.50
CA GLN A 45 -6.50 -23.37 -14.83
C GLN A 45 -7.87 -22.96 -14.30
N GLU A 46 -8.14 -23.24 -13.03
CA GLU A 46 -9.37 -22.78 -12.38
C GLU A 46 -9.22 -21.34 -11.90
N MET A 47 -10.03 -20.44 -12.46
CA MET A 47 -9.98 -19.00 -12.14
C MET A 47 -10.22 -18.73 -10.63
N THR A 48 -11.06 -19.53 -9.98
CA THR A 48 -11.40 -19.37 -8.54
C THR A 48 -10.23 -19.68 -7.60
N LEU A 49 -9.38 -20.63 -7.96
CA LEU A 49 -8.23 -21.07 -7.15
C LEU A 49 -7.17 -19.96 -6.98
N SER A 50 -7.06 -19.04 -7.95
CA SER A 50 -6.15 -17.89 -7.86
C SER A 50 -6.70 -16.77 -6.96
N TYR A 51 -8.02 -16.58 -6.98
CA TYR A 51 -8.67 -15.45 -6.32
C TYR A 51 -8.77 -15.62 -4.80
N VAL A 52 -9.19 -16.80 -4.32
CA VAL A 52 -9.47 -17.01 -2.89
C VAL A 52 -8.21 -16.87 -2.02
N PRO A 53 -7.07 -17.54 -2.31
CA PRO A 53 -5.87 -17.42 -1.48
C PRO A 53 -5.32 -15.99 -1.48
N LYS A 54 -5.35 -15.31 -2.64
CA LYS A 54 -4.88 -13.92 -2.76
C LYS A 54 -5.70 -12.98 -1.88
N MET A 55 -7.03 -13.07 -1.92
CA MET A 55 -7.91 -12.24 -1.09
C MET A 55 -7.71 -12.49 0.40
N ALA A 56 -7.59 -13.76 0.81
CA ALA A 56 -7.34 -14.12 2.20
C ALA A 56 -6.05 -13.50 2.74
N VAL A 57 -4.96 -13.52 1.95
CA VAL A 57 -3.69 -12.89 2.32
C VAL A 57 -3.81 -11.38 2.41
N VAL A 58 -4.45 -10.73 1.43
CA VAL A 58 -4.63 -9.26 1.44
C VAL A 58 -5.43 -8.82 2.67
N VAL A 59 -6.54 -9.51 2.98
CA VAL A 59 -7.35 -9.24 4.17
C VAL A 59 -6.55 -9.48 5.45
N GLY A 60 -5.77 -10.56 5.51
CA GLY A 60 -4.91 -10.86 6.66
C GLY A 60 -3.84 -9.79 6.90
N VAL A 61 -3.16 -9.34 5.84
CA VAL A 61 -2.15 -8.28 5.92
C VAL A 61 -2.78 -6.95 6.33
N LEU A 62 -3.93 -6.60 5.73
CA LEU A 62 -4.68 -5.40 6.10
C LEU A 62 -5.08 -5.46 7.57
N PHE A 63 -5.62 -6.57 8.06
CA PHE A 63 -6.05 -6.71 9.44
C PHE A 63 -4.88 -6.55 10.43
N LEU A 64 -3.73 -7.16 10.14
CA LEU A 64 -2.55 -7.08 10.98
C LEU A 64 -1.91 -5.69 10.97
N MET A 65 -1.86 -5.04 9.81
CA MET A 65 -1.18 -3.74 9.64
C MET A 65 -2.11 -2.54 9.72
N PHE A 66 -3.41 -2.75 9.95
CA PHE A 66 -4.43 -1.71 9.95
C PHE A 66 -4.07 -0.56 10.89
N GLY A 67 -3.70 -0.88 12.14
CA GLY A 67 -3.35 0.14 13.13
C GLY A 67 -2.16 1.01 12.72
N PHE A 68 -1.10 0.38 12.21
CA PHE A 68 0.08 1.09 11.70
C PHE A 68 -0.25 1.97 10.49
N MET A 69 -0.99 1.43 9.52
CA MET A 69 -1.37 2.16 8.31
C MET A 69 -2.25 3.36 8.62
N LEU A 70 -3.19 3.20 9.56
CA LEU A 70 -4.09 4.27 10.00
C LEU A 70 -3.33 5.35 10.77
N GLN A 71 -2.43 4.96 11.68
CA GLN A 71 -1.57 5.92 12.38
C GLN A 71 -0.72 6.73 11.39
N PHE A 72 -0.05 6.07 10.45
CA PHE A 72 0.76 6.75 9.44
C PHE A 72 -0.07 7.72 8.59
N ALA A 73 -1.27 7.31 8.18
CA ALA A 73 -2.17 8.16 7.39
C ALA A 73 -2.62 9.41 8.17
N VAL A 74 -2.96 9.26 9.45
CA VAL A 74 -3.32 10.36 10.34
C VAL A 74 -2.12 11.29 10.54
N ASP A 75 -0.94 10.75 10.84
CA ASP A 75 0.28 11.54 11.06
C ASP A 75 0.65 12.34 9.80
N PHE A 76 0.59 11.72 8.63
CA PHE A 76 0.82 12.42 7.35
C PHE A 76 -0.20 13.54 7.14
N THR A 77 -1.48 13.28 7.40
CA THR A 77 -2.56 14.25 7.26
C THR A 77 -2.37 15.45 8.21
N THR A 78 -2.03 15.20 9.46
CA THR A 78 -1.73 16.24 10.46
C THR A 78 -0.56 17.13 10.00
N ARG A 79 0.54 16.53 9.51
CA ARG A 79 1.69 17.30 8.97
C ARG A 79 1.27 18.21 7.81
N VAL A 80 0.40 17.73 6.92
CA VAL A 80 -0.13 18.56 5.82
C VAL A 80 -0.93 19.74 6.37
N PHE A 81 -1.85 19.50 7.31
CA PHE A 81 -2.67 20.56 7.90
C PHE A 81 -1.86 21.59 8.69
N GLU A 82 -0.81 21.17 9.40
CA GLU A 82 0.12 22.07 10.09
C GLU A 82 0.94 22.94 9.12
N TYR A 83 1.14 22.47 7.90
CA TYR A 83 1.89 23.18 6.88
C TYR A 83 1.06 24.21 6.09
N ILE A 84 -0.24 23.99 5.95
CA ILE A 84 -1.16 24.89 5.21
C ILE A 84 -1.10 26.36 5.70
N PRO A 85 -1.05 26.68 7.01
CA PRO A 85 -0.92 28.07 7.47
C PRO A 85 0.39 28.72 7.03
N GLN A 86 1.48 27.95 6.91
CA GLN A 86 2.82 28.45 6.60
C GLN A 86 2.98 28.89 5.14
N ILE A 87 2.13 28.37 4.24
CA ILE A 87 2.07 28.78 2.83
C ILE A 87 1.10 29.94 2.58
N ALA A 88 0.21 30.23 3.55
CA ALA A 88 -0.77 31.31 3.47
C ALA A 88 -0.23 32.65 3.99
N GLN A 89 0.87 32.62 4.76
CA GLN A 89 1.66 33.79 5.17
C GLN A 89 2.79 34.06 4.16
#